data_AF-A0A382KAL5-F1
#
_entry.id   AF-A0A382KAL5-F1
#
_cell.length_a   1.000
_cell.length_b   1.000
_cell.length_c   1.000
_cell.angle_alpha   90.00
_cell.angle_beta   90.00
_cell.angle_gamma   90.00
#
_symmetry.space_group_name_H-M   'P 1'
#
loop_
_entity.id
_entity.type
_entity.pdbx_description
1 polymer ?
#
loop_
_entity_poly.entity_id
_entity_poly.type
_entity_poly.pdbx_seq_one_letter_code
_entity_poly.pdbx_strand_id
1 'polypeptide(L)' 'MRPTNKQQFSDEAREHDLTISVDDAEDMHRFIKEVAQVYLVISSIDTTGFEPASIFMPIPSRRESQ' A
#
# COMPACT_ATOMS: atom_id res chain seq x y z
N MET A 1 -7.32 -5.06 -7.42
CA MET A 1 -7.05 -3.72 -6.85
C MET A 1 -7.84 -2.71 -7.65
N ARG A 2 -8.67 -1.86 -7.03
CA ARG A 2 -9.33 -0.75 -7.76
C ARG A 2 -8.26 0.22 -8.27
N PRO A 3 -8.45 0.86 -9.44
CA PRO A 3 -7.52 1.88 -9.89
C PRO A 3 -7.58 3.08 -8.94
N THR A 4 -6.53 3.25 -8.14
CA THR A 4 -6.36 4.37 -7.21
C THR A 4 -5.86 5.57 -7.98
N ASN A 5 -6.60 6.69 -7.96
CA ASN A 5 -6.13 7.97 -8.52
C ASN A 5 -5.58 8.89 -7.41
N LYS A 6 -4.85 9.96 -7.76
CA LYS A 6 -4.26 10.89 -6.79
C LYS A 6 -5.27 11.49 -5.80
N GLN A 7 -6.52 11.69 -6.22
CA GLN A 7 -7.57 12.20 -5.34
C GLN A 7 -7.93 11.20 -4.25
N GLN A 8 -7.97 9.90 -4.57
CA GLN A 8 -8.23 8.85 -3.57
C GLN A 8 -7.12 8.75 -2.52
N PHE A 9 -5.84 8.98 -2.89
CA PHE A 9 -4.76 9.01 -1.91
C PHE A 9 -4.86 10.21 -0.96
N SER A 10 -5.22 11.39 -1.47
CA SER A 10 -5.51 12.54 -0.61
C SER A 10 -6.71 12.31 0.30
N ASP A 11 -7.75 11.64 -0.21
CA ASP A 11 -8.95 11.34 0.58
C ASP A 11 -8.66 10.30 1.69
N GLU A 12 -7.93 9.22 1.38
CA GLU A 12 -7.47 8.23 2.39
C GLU A 12 -6.52 8.85 3.41
N ALA A 13 -5.56 9.68 2.98
CA ALA A 13 -4.66 10.38 3.89
C ALA A 13 -5.45 11.25 4.88
N ARG A 14 -6.47 11.96 4.40
CA ARG A 14 -7.38 12.75 5.24
C ARG A 14 -8.19 11.88 6.21
N GLU A 15 -8.69 10.71 5.78
CA GLU A 15 -9.40 9.77 6.65
C GLU A 15 -8.52 9.19 7.77
N HIS A 16 -7.21 9.14 7.54
CA HIS A 16 -6.21 8.63 8.49
C HIS A 16 -5.42 9.73 9.23
N ASP A 17 -5.87 11.00 9.17
CA ASP A 17 -5.19 12.16 9.77
C ASP A 17 -3.71 12.33 9.32
N LEU A 18 -3.39 11.87 8.10
CA LEU A 18 -2.08 12.03 7.47
C LEU A 18 -2.08 13.27 6.58
N THR A 19 -1.01 14.06 6.68
CA THR A 19 -0.78 15.17 5.74
C THR A 19 0.02 14.66 4.55
N ILE A 20 -0.56 14.74 3.35
CA ILE A 20 0.10 14.40 2.08
C ILE A 20 0.05 15.61 1.14
N SER A 21 1.15 15.90 0.45
CA SER A 21 1.14 16.91 -0.61
C SER A 21 0.53 16.36 -1.90
N VAL A 22 0.13 17.26 -2.81
CA VAL A 22 -0.37 16.84 -4.14
C VAL A 22 0.71 16.09 -4.92
N ASP A 23 1.98 16.52 -4.80
CA ASP A 23 3.12 15.90 -5.47
C ASP A 23 3.37 14.49 -4.92
N ASP A 24 3.31 14.30 -3.60
CA ASP A 24 3.43 12.97 -2.97
C ASP A 24 2.29 12.04 -3.41
N ALA A 25 1.05 12.56 -3.54
CA ALA A 25 -0.09 11.78 -4.02
C ALA A 25 0.07 11.36 -5.50
N GLU A 26 0.72 12.18 -6.33
CA GLU A 26 1.06 11.84 -7.72
C GLU A 26 2.15 10.77 -7.80
N ASP A 27 3.17 10.85 -6.95
CA ASP A 27 4.23 9.84 -6.87
C ASP A 27 3.69 8.50 -6.37
N MET A 28 2.81 8.52 -5.36
CA MET A 28 2.09 7.32 -4.90
C MET A 28 1.22 6.72 -6.01
N HIS A 29 0.52 7.54 -6.80
CA HIS A 29 -0.25 7.08 -7.95
C HIS A 29 0.61 6.42 -9.02
N ARG A 30 1.83 6.89 -9.24
CA ARG A 30 2.76 6.26 -10.17
C ARG A 30 3.21 4.89 -9.64
N PHE A 31 3.56 4.83 -8.35
CA PHE A 31 4.10 3.64 -7.72
C PHE A 31 3.07 2.52 -7.52
N ILE A 32 1.79 2.86 -7.36
CA ILE A 32 0.73 1.87 -7.08
C ILE A 32 0.59 0.81 -8.19
N LYS A 33 0.96 1.14 -9.44
CA LYS A 33 0.91 0.20 -10.56
C LYS A 33 1.93 -0.93 -10.39
N GLU A 34 3.12 -0.61 -9.91
CA GLU A 34 4.18 -1.58 -9.64
C GLU A 34 3.80 -2.47 -8.45
N VAL A 35 3.28 -1.86 -7.39
CA VAL A 35 2.76 -2.58 -6.22
C VAL A 35 1.63 -3.54 -6.63
N ALA A 36 0.69 -3.07 -7.46
CA ALA A 36 -0.41 -3.90 -7.96
C ALA A 36 0.08 -5.13 -8.73
N GLN A 37 1.13 -4.99 -9.54
CA GLN A 37 1.73 -6.12 -10.25
C GLN A 37 2.32 -7.17 -9.29
N VAL A 38 3.03 -6.74 -8.24
CA VAL A 38 3.58 -7.66 -7.24
C VAL A 38 2.45 -8.40 -6.50
N TYR A 39 1.38 -7.68 -6.11
CA TYR A 39 0.23 -8.30 -5.48
C TYR A 39 -0.48 -9.31 -6.38
N LEU A 40 -0.55 -9.07 -7.69
CA LEU A 40 -1.11 -10.03 -8.64
C LEU A 40 -0.31 -11.34 -8.65
N VAL A 41 1.03 -11.26 -8.64
CA VAL A 41 1.90 -12.44 -8.56
C VAL A 41 1.62 -13.21 -7.26
N ILE A 42 1.57 -12.55 -6.11
CA ILE A 42 1.27 -13.19 -4.83
C ILE A 42 -0.12 -13.85 -4.86
N SER A 43 -1.13 -13.17 -5.41
CA SER A 43 -2.51 -13.67 -5.48
C SER A 43 -2.68 -14.88 -6.40
N SER A 44 -1.73 -15.11 -7.32
CA SER A 44 -1.73 -16.29 -8.19
C SER A 44 -1.16 -17.55 -7.53
N ILE A 45 -0.58 -17.42 -6.34
CA ILE A 45 -0.05 -18.56 -5.59
C ILE A 45 -1.23 -19.38 -5.06
N ASP A 46 -1.26 -20.67 -5.38
CA ASP A 46 -2.22 -21.60 -4.81
C ASP A 46 -1.91 -21.80 -3.32
N THR A 47 -2.84 -21.36 -2.49
CA THR A 47 -2.77 -21.45 -1.02
C THR A 47 -3.74 -22.48 -0.47
N THR A 48 -4.28 -23.36 -1.33
CA THR A 48 -5.19 -24.44 -0.91
C THR A 48 -4.52 -25.33 0.13
N GLY A 49 -5.17 -25.51 1.27
CA GLY A 49 -4.67 -26.35 2.37
C GLY A 49 -3.69 -25.66 3.31
N PHE A 50 -3.40 -24.37 3.12
CA PHE A 50 -2.64 -23.56 4.07
C PHE A 50 -3.57 -22.67 4.90
N GLU A 51 -3.37 -22.68 6.22
CA GLU A 51 -4.03 -21.73 7.10
C GLU A 51 -3.36 -20.35 6.97
N PRO A 52 -4.14 -19.25 6.93
CA PRO A 52 -3.57 -17.91 6.93
C PRO A 52 -2.69 -17.71 8.16
N ALA A 53 -1.43 -17.31 7.94
CA ALA A 53 -0.59 -16.86 9.03
C ALA A 53 -1.19 -15.58 9.62
N SER A 54 -1.50 -15.57 10.91
CA SER A 54 -1.99 -14.40 11.64
C SER A 54 -0.91 -13.32 11.85
N ILE A 55 0.30 -13.54 11.32
CA ILE A 55 1.42 -12.59 11.35
C ILE A 55 1.49 -11.92 9.98
N PHE A 56 0.95 -10.71 9.86
CA PHE A 56 1.08 -9.91 8.64
C PHE A 56 1.95 -8.66 8.87
N MET A 57 2.88 -8.46 7.93
CA MET A 57 3.48 -7.19 7.47
C MET A 57 4.65 -6.54 8.22
N PRO A 58 5.53 -5.84 7.47
CA PRO A 58 6.77 -5.26 7.98
C PRO A 58 6.48 -4.24 9.06
N ILE A 59 7.17 -4.35 10.18
CA ILE A 59 7.18 -3.33 11.22
C ILE A 59 7.80 -2.08 10.57
N PRO A 60 7.13 -0.91 10.59
CA PRO A 60 7.76 0.34 10.16
C PRO A 60 9.09 0.48 10.90
N SER A 61 10.20 0.64 10.18
CA SER A 61 11.45 0.96 10.85
C SER A 61 11.20 2.24 11.63
N ARG A 62 11.41 2.19 12.94
CA ARG A 62 11.49 3.41 13.73
C ARG A 62 12.58 4.24 13.07
N ARG A 63 12.25 5.41 12.51
CA ARG A 63 13.26 6.45 12.34
C ARG A 63 13.76 6.73 13.76
N GLU A 64 14.93 6.20 14.08
CA GLU A 64 15.69 6.71 15.21
C GLU A 64 15.83 8.20 14.98
N SER A 65 15.26 8.97 15.91
CA SER A 65 15.41 10.41 15.93
C SER A 65 16.90 10.72 16.09
N GLN A 66 17.51 11.25 15.04
CA GLN A 66 18.71 12.06 15.11
C GLN A 66 18.49 13.30 14.25
#